data_AF-A0A0R0D2E0-F1
#
_entry.id   AF-A0A0R0D2E0-F1
#
_cell.length_a   1.000
_cell.length_b   1.000
_cell.length_c   1.000
_cell.angle_alpha   90.00
_cell.angle_beta   90.00
_cell.angle_gamma   90.00
#
_symmetry.space_group_name_H-M   'P 1'
#
loop_
_entity.id
_entity.type
_entity.pdbx_description
1 polymer ?
#
loop_
_entity_poly.entity_id
_entity_poly.type
_entity_poly.pdbx_seq_one_letter_code
_entity_poly.pdbx_strand_id
1 'polypeptide(L)'
;MSYEDVKTDLDDLAIEMATSNHAWTKSRRLEKLRALAILTRRALKEATGTSNEQERRNSIEAVLDRIKSMLAATEQLEALQESYRN
;
A
#
# COMPACT_ATOMS: atom_id res chain seq x y z
N MET A 1 8.50 12.81 -13.13
CA MET A 1 8.50 11.42 -12.66
C MET A 1 7.48 10.70 -13.52
N SER A 2 7.89 9.65 -14.21
CA SER A 2 7.07 8.84 -15.12
C SER A 2 6.27 7.80 -14.34
N TYR A 3 5.19 7.28 -14.91
CA TYR A 3 4.51 6.08 -14.40
C TYR A 3 5.50 4.91 -14.17
N GLU A 4 6.49 4.75 -15.05
CA GLU A 4 7.51 3.69 -14.93
C GLU A 4 8.43 3.88 -13.72
N ASP A 5 8.72 5.13 -13.33
CA ASP A 5 9.50 5.42 -12.12
C ASP A 5 8.69 5.00 -10.87
N VAL A 6 7.41 5.36 -10.82
CA VAL A 6 6.54 5.02 -9.69
C VAL A 6 6.27 3.51 -9.62
N LYS A 7 6.19 2.84 -10.78
CA LYS A 7 6.08 1.40 -10.86
C LYS A 7 7.32 0.71 -10.30
N THR A 8 8.51 1.20 -10.63
CA THR A 8 9.77 0.68 -10.09
C THR A 8 9.80 0.82 -8.56
N ASP A 9 9.43 1.99 -8.03
CA ASP A 9 9.33 2.21 -6.57
C ASP A 9 8.34 1.24 -5.89
N LEU A 10 7.22 0.94 -6.57
CA LEU A 10 6.22 -0.03 -6.09
C LEU A 10 6.75 -1.46 -6.11
N ASP A 11 7.44 -1.86 -7.18
CA ASP A 11 8.02 -3.19 -7.33
C ASP A 11 9.11 -3.41 -6.27
N ASP A 12 9.99 -2.43 -6.04
CA ASP A 12 11.03 -2.48 -5.01
C ASP A 12 10.43 -2.64 -3.60
N LEU A 13 9.41 -1.83 -3.28
CA LEU A 13 8.72 -1.93 -2.01
C LEU A 13 8.00 -3.28 -1.85
N ALA A 14 7.37 -3.79 -2.92
CA ALA A 14 6.70 -5.08 -2.91
C ALA A 14 7.69 -6.23 -2.67
N ILE A 15 8.88 -6.18 -3.29
CA ILE A 15 9.96 -7.14 -3.07
C ILE A 15 10.44 -7.07 -1.61
N GLU A 16 10.64 -5.88 -1.07
CA GLU A 16 11.03 -5.68 0.32
C GLU A 16 9.99 -6.29 1.28
N MET A 17 8.69 -6.05 1.01
CA MET A 17 7.58 -6.62 1.77
C MET A 17 7.49 -8.14 1.63
N ALA A 18 7.76 -8.72 0.46
CA ALA A 18 7.72 -10.16 0.29
C ALA A 18 8.88 -10.87 1.01
N THR A 19 10.07 -10.28 0.96
CA THR A 19 11.31 -10.88 1.49
C THR A 19 11.48 -10.68 2.98
N SER A 20 11.17 -9.49 3.50
CA SER A 20 11.59 -9.07 4.84
C SER A 20 10.45 -8.91 5.85
N ASN A 21 9.19 -9.08 5.45
CA ASN A 21 8.04 -8.84 6.31
C ASN A 21 8.04 -9.69 7.59
N HIS A 22 8.57 -10.92 7.54
CA HIS A 22 8.67 -11.80 8.70
C HIS A 22 9.56 -11.21 9.82
N ALA A 23 10.56 -10.41 9.48
CA ALA A 23 11.48 -9.77 10.44
C ALA A 23 10.98 -8.41 10.96
N TRP A 24 9.84 -7.92 10.47
CA TRP A 24 9.33 -6.60 10.86
C TRP A 24 8.47 -6.63 12.11
N THR A 25 8.69 -5.62 12.96
CA THR A 25 7.76 -5.29 14.04
C THR A 25 6.42 -4.81 13.47
N LYS A 26 5.37 -4.86 14.29
CA LYS A 26 4.04 -4.36 13.92
C LYS A 26 4.08 -2.92 13.40
N SER A 27 4.79 -2.03 14.10
CA SER A 27 4.91 -0.62 13.73
C SER A 27 5.59 -0.44 12.37
N ARG A 28 6.66 -1.21 12.10
CA ARG A 28 7.36 -1.17 10.81
C ARG A 28 6.49 -1.70 9.67
N ARG A 29 5.69 -2.75 9.91
CA ARG A 29 4.70 -3.25 8.93
C ARG A 29 3.66 -2.18 8.58
N LEU A 30 3.17 -1.45 9.58
CA LEU A 30 2.22 -0.34 9.40
C LEU A 30 2.82 0.82 8.62
N GLU A 31 4.06 1.22 8.94
CA GLU A 31 4.78 2.27 8.18
C GLU A 31 4.95 1.88 6.71
N LYS A 32 5.31 0.61 6.44
CA LYS A 32 5.47 0.09 5.07
C LYS A 32 4.13 0.05 4.33
N LEU A 33 3.04 -0.35 4.99
CA LEU A 33 1.69 -0.29 4.40
C LEU A 33 1.26 1.15 4.08
N ARG A 34 1.58 2.13 4.94
CA ARG A 34 1.33 3.55 4.68
C ARG A 34 2.15 4.07 3.50
N ALA A 35 3.43 3.70 3.42
CA ALA A 35 4.30 4.04 2.29
C ALA A 35 3.75 3.47 0.98
N LEU A 36 3.32 2.20 0.99
CA LEU A 36 2.67 1.56 -0.16
C LEU A 36 1.42 2.33 -0.59
N ALA A 37 0.55 2.72 0.34
CA ALA A 37 -0.64 3.53 0.04
C ALA A 37 -0.32 4.89 -0.61
N ILE A 38 0.83 5.50 -0.29
CA ILE A 38 1.29 6.76 -0.89
C ILE A 38 1.77 6.51 -2.31
N LEU A 39 2.62 5.50 -2.53
CA LEU A 39 3.14 5.17 -3.84
C LEU A 39 2.02 4.73 -4.80
N THR A 40 1.07 3.92 -4.33
CA THR A 40 -0.10 3.50 -5.14
C THR A 40 -0.97 4.70 -5.54
N ARG A 41 -1.15 5.70 -4.67
CA ARG A 41 -1.85 6.96 -5.04
C ARG A 41 -1.09 7.78 -6.07
N ARG A 42 0.25 7.82 -5.97
CA ARG A 42 1.08 8.48 -6.99
C ARG A 42 0.97 7.76 -8.32
N ALA A 43 1.02 6.43 -8.33
CA ALA A 43 0.86 5.63 -9.55
C ALA A 43 -0.50 5.89 -10.22
N LEU A 44 -1.56 6.03 -9.42
CA LEU A 44 -2.89 6.36 -9.92
C LEU A 44 -2.92 7.71 -10.63
N LYS A 45 -2.24 8.71 -10.06
CA LYS A 45 -2.13 10.05 -10.67
C LYS A 45 -1.38 9.98 -11.99
N GLU A 46 -0.23 9.30 -12.02
CA GLU A 46 0.62 9.16 -13.21
C GLU A 46 0.06 8.19 -14.26
N ALA A 47 -0.95 7.39 -13.93
CA ALA A 47 -1.67 6.57 -14.91
C ALA A 47 -2.57 7.40 -15.84
N THR A 48 -2.93 8.62 -15.42
CA THR A 48 -3.76 9.56 -16.21
C THR A 48 -3.02 10.00 -17.47
N GLY A 49 -3.68 9.99 -18.63
CA GLY A 49 -3.08 10.39 -19.90
C GLY A 49 -2.22 9.31 -20.57
N THR A 50 -2.21 8.08 -20.04
CA THR A 50 -1.55 6.93 -20.69
C THR A 50 -2.50 6.24 -21.66
N SER A 51 -1.96 5.55 -22.68
CA SER A 51 -2.78 4.85 -23.68
C SER A 51 -3.68 3.75 -23.09
N ASN A 52 -3.28 3.19 -21.94
CA ASN A 52 -4.05 2.17 -21.20
C ASN A 52 -4.55 2.72 -19.85
N GLU A 53 -4.91 4.00 -19.78
CA GLU A 53 -5.30 4.69 -18.55
C GLU A 53 -6.35 3.90 -17.75
N GLN A 54 -7.46 3.50 -18.37
CA GLN A 54 -8.56 2.85 -17.65
C GLN A 54 -8.14 1.52 -17.00
N GLU A 55 -7.38 0.69 -17.73
CA GLU A 55 -6.91 -0.60 -17.24
C GLU A 55 -5.92 -0.42 -16.08
N ARG A 56 -5.00 0.55 -16.22
CA ARG A 56 -4.04 0.90 -15.16
C ARG A 56 -4.75 1.44 -13.93
N ARG A 57 -5.72 2.35 -14.10
CA ARG A 57 -6.53 2.91 -13.01
C ARG A 57 -7.27 1.82 -12.25
N ASN A 58 -8.02 0.97 -12.94
CA ASN A 58 -8.77 -0.13 -12.31
C ASN A 58 -7.86 -1.02 -11.47
N SER A 59 -6.69 -1.39 -12.03
CA SER A 59 -5.71 -2.24 -11.34
C SER A 59 -5.14 -1.56 -10.10
N ILE A 60 -4.78 -0.27 -10.20
CA ILE A 60 -4.20 0.51 -9.10
C ILE A 60 -5.25 0.77 -8.01
N GLU A 61 -6.50 1.05 -8.38
CA GLU A 61 -7.62 1.26 -7.44
C GLU A 61 -7.91 -0.01 -6.64
N ALA A 62 -7.91 -1.18 -7.28
CA ALA A 62 -8.09 -2.46 -6.58
C ALA A 62 -6.98 -2.72 -5.53
N VAL A 63 -5.73 -2.40 -5.87
CA VAL A 63 -4.60 -2.50 -4.93
C VAL A 63 -4.77 -1.50 -3.77
N LEU A 64 -5.16 -0.26 -4.08
CA LEU A 64 -5.37 0.79 -3.08
C LEU A 64 -6.44 0.39 -2.05
N ASP A 65 -7.55 -0.20 -2.51
CA ASP A 65 -8.64 -0.61 -1.62
C ASP A 65 -8.26 -1.79 -0.74
N ARG A 66 -7.43 -2.71 -1.23
CA ARG A 66 -6.85 -3.78 -0.41
C ARG A 66 -5.95 -3.21 0.69
N ILE A 67 -5.12 -2.22 0.37
CA ILE A 67 -4.24 -1.56 1.35
C ILE A 67 -5.06 -0.84 2.43
N LYS A 68 -6.09 -0.09 2.04
CA LYS A 68 -7.01 0.58 2.98
C LYS A 68 -7.67 -0.42 3.93
N SER A 69 -8.14 -1.54 3.40
CA SER A 69 -8.78 -2.59 4.19
C SER A 69 -7.83 -3.18 5.22
N MET A 70 -6.55 -3.40 4.86
CA MET A 70 -5.52 -3.88 5.80
C MET A 70 -5.20 -2.87 6.89
N LEU A 71 -5.12 -1.58 6.57
CA LEU A 71 -4.91 -0.52 7.55
C LEU A 71 -6.10 -0.45 8.53
N ALA A 72 -7.33 -0.43 8.03
CA ALA A 72 -8.53 -0.41 8.86
C ALA A 72 -8.63 -1.63 9.79
N ALA A 73 -8.34 -2.83 9.28
CA ALA A 73 -8.30 -4.04 10.11
C ALA A 73 -7.24 -3.95 11.23
N THR A 74 -6.10 -3.30 10.96
CA THR A 74 -5.06 -3.13 11.97
C THR A 74 -5.47 -2.13 13.04
N GLU A 75 -6.14 -1.04 12.67
CA GLU A 75 -6.71 -0.06 13.61
C GLU A 75 -7.79 -0.69 14.50
N GLN A 76 -8.68 -1.50 13.92
CA GLN A 76 -9.69 -2.25 14.68
C GLN A 76 -9.06 -3.22 15.69
N LEU A 77 -8.01 -3.93 15.30
CA LEU A 77 -7.27 -4.82 16.20
C LEU A 77 -6.60 -4.05 17.35
N GLU A 78 -6.11 -2.84 17.10
CA GLU A 78 -5.55 -1.97 18.14
C GLU A 78 -6.61 -1.52 19.15
N ALA A 79 -7.73 -1.01 18.66
CA ALA A 79 -8.85 -0.63 19.51
C ALA A 79 -9.36 -1.80 20.36
N LEU A 80 -9.43 -3.00 19.77
CA LEU A 80 -9.84 -4.20 20.49
C LEU A 80 -8.82 -4.58 21.59
N GLN A 81 -7.52 -4.56 21.28
CA GLN A 81 -6.47 -4.85 22.27
C GLN A 81 -6.46 -3.84 23.43
N GLU A 82 -6.72 -2.58 23.14
CA GLU A 82 -6.85 -1.52 24.16
C GLU A 82 -8.10 -1.74 25.02
N SER A 83 -9.24 -2.10 24.42
CA SER A 83 -10.47 -2.40 25.15
C SER A 83 -10.34 -3.60 26.10
N TYR A 84 -9.48 -4.58 25.80
CA TYR A 84 -9.22 -5.72 26.69
C TYR A 84 -8.20 -5.42 27.81
N ARG A 85 -7.43 -4.33 27.72
CA ARG A 85 -6.48 -3.93 28.77
C ARG A 85 -7.10 -2.99 29.81
N ASN A 86 -8.18 -2.30 29.43
CA ASN A 86 -8.98 -1.43 30.31
C ASN A 86 -10.11 -2.22 30.96
#